data_AF-A0A9E4QD10-F1
#
_entry.id   AF-A0A9E4QD10-F1
#
_cell.length_a   1.000
_cell.length_b   1.000
_cell.length_c   1.000
_cell.angle_alpha   90.00
_cell.angle_beta   90.00
_cell.angle_gamma   90.00
#
_symmetry.space_group_name_H-M   'P 1'
#
loop_
_entity.id
_entity.type
_entity.pdbx_description
1 polymer ?
#
loop_
_entity_poly.entity_id
_entity_poly.type
_entity_poly.pdbx_seq_one_letter_code
_entity_poly.pdbx_strand_id
1 'polypeptide(L)'
;MAHWTDDPKIHSLMTHLGKTGKTGKPTRAAYVAEQVSQIMVKIEPRVAELRAVTRGHDELVVLWEKLKDLIDHKKRHVSDLKLTFEEAKEDLLRQNPQADISIFNRDLRKALNDLDDEFQKAAVDIVDVKRGITVKRSTIRGLEDRMKKPRMQIVRQMMQLKKLPQQKAA
;
A
#
# COMPACT_ATOMS: atom_id res chain seq x y z
N MET A 1 -9.04 3.18 0.92
CA MET A 1 -9.90 4.21 1.55
C MET A 1 -10.06 5.36 0.58
N ALA A 2 -11.24 5.98 0.48
CA ALA A 2 -11.42 7.16 -0.35
C ALA A 2 -10.62 8.34 0.23
N HIS A 3 -9.80 9.00 -0.60
CA HIS A 3 -9.09 10.20 -0.19
C HIS A 3 -10.08 11.36 -0.09
N TRP A 4 -9.85 12.33 0.80
CA TRP A 4 -10.82 13.41 1.06
C TRP A 4 -11.07 14.32 -0.15
N THR A 5 -10.17 14.31 -1.15
CA THR A 5 -10.36 15.01 -2.42
C THR A 5 -11.46 14.40 -3.28
N ASP A 6 -11.80 13.14 -3.01
CA ASP A 6 -12.85 12.38 -3.70
C ASP A 6 -14.18 12.44 -2.90
N ASP A 7 -14.32 13.37 -1.94
CA ASP A 7 -15.53 13.53 -1.14
C ASP A 7 -16.72 13.96 -2.03
N PRO A 8 -17.82 13.18 -2.07
CA PRO A 8 -19.00 13.49 -2.88
C PRO A 8 -19.57 14.89 -2.65
N LYS A 9 -19.40 15.47 -1.45
CA LYS A 9 -19.86 16.82 -1.14
C LYS A 9 -19.04 17.88 -1.85
N ILE A 10 -17.74 17.66 -2.04
CA ILE A 10 -16.89 18.55 -2.84
C ILE A 10 -17.33 18.48 -4.30
N HIS A 11 -17.54 17.27 -4.84
CA HIS A 11 -18.01 17.10 -6.21
C HIS A 11 -19.41 17.71 -6.45
N SER A 12 -20.35 17.50 -5.51
CA SER A 12 -21.67 18.11 -5.57
C SER A 12 -21.59 19.65 -5.54
N LEU A 13 -20.70 20.22 -4.72
CA LEU A 13 -20.45 21.66 -4.69
C LEU A 13 -19.95 22.19 -6.04
N MET A 14 -19.10 21.45 -6.76
CA MET A 14 -18.60 21.87 -8.07
C MET A 14 -19.72 22.07 -9.10
N THR A 15 -20.88 21.43 -8.94
CA THR A 15 -22.04 21.65 -9.81
C THR A 15 -22.62 23.07 -9.71
N HIS A 16 -22.20 23.87 -8.74
CA HIS A 16 -22.61 25.26 -8.57
C HIS A 16 -21.68 26.27 -9.23
N LEU A 17 -20.54 25.85 -9.81
CA LEU A 17 -19.63 26.73 -10.53
C LEU A 17 -20.37 27.51 -11.62
N GLY A 18 -20.10 28.81 -11.71
CA GLY A 18 -20.72 29.71 -12.69
C GLY A 18 -22.21 30.00 -12.48
N LYS A 19 -22.89 29.42 -11.48
CA LYS A 19 -24.32 29.66 -11.25
C LYS A 19 -24.59 31.06 -10.70
N THR A 20 -25.39 31.82 -11.42
CA THR A 20 -25.88 33.14 -11.01
C THR A 20 -27.29 33.07 -10.41
N GLY A 21 -27.59 33.97 -9.48
CA GLY A 21 -28.94 34.17 -8.97
C GLY A 21 -29.80 35.02 -9.90
N LYS A 22 -31.04 35.32 -9.47
CA LYS A 22 -32.01 36.15 -10.21
C LYS A 22 -31.48 37.55 -10.56
N THR A 23 -30.47 38.03 -9.86
CA THR A 23 -29.85 39.35 -10.04
C THR A 23 -28.62 39.34 -10.95
N GLY A 24 -28.30 38.20 -11.60
CA GLY A 24 -27.08 38.04 -12.41
C GLY A 24 -25.78 37.92 -11.61
N LYS A 25 -25.83 38.09 -10.28
CA LYS A 25 -24.68 37.93 -9.38
C LYS A 25 -24.45 36.44 -9.04
N PRO A 26 -23.20 36.00 -8.80
CA PRO A 26 -22.92 34.64 -8.35
C PRO A 26 -23.71 34.29 -7.09
N THR A 27 -24.30 33.09 -7.07
CA THR A 27 -24.89 32.57 -5.84
C THR A 27 -23.80 32.33 -4.79
N ARG A 28 -24.16 32.34 -3.50
CA ARG A 28 -23.20 32.00 -2.43
C ARG A 28 -22.57 30.61 -2.64
N ALA A 29 -23.35 29.65 -3.13
CA ALA A 29 -22.87 28.33 -3.50
C ALA A 29 -21.84 28.39 -4.65
N ALA A 30 -22.10 29.18 -5.69
CA ALA A 30 -21.14 29.40 -6.78
C ALA A 30 -19.84 30.06 -6.31
N TYR A 31 -19.94 31.05 -5.41
CA TYR A 31 -18.77 31.71 -4.82
C TYR A 31 -17.91 30.72 -4.00
N VAL A 32 -18.54 29.91 -3.16
CA VAL A 32 -17.83 28.88 -2.37
C VAL A 32 -17.26 27.78 -3.28
N ALA A 33 -17.98 27.38 -4.33
CA ALA A 33 -17.50 26.42 -5.32
C ALA A 33 -16.23 26.92 -6.04
N GLU A 34 -16.20 28.20 -6.42
CA GLU A 34 -15.03 28.84 -7.03
C GLU A 34 -13.81 28.81 -6.09
N GLN A 35 -14.01 29.20 -4.82
CA GLN A 35 -12.93 29.17 -3.83
C GLN A 35 -12.39 27.77 -3.58
N VAL A 36 -13.28 26.76 -3.50
CA VAL A 36 -12.88 25.36 -3.33
C VAL A 36 -12.16 24.85 -4.59
N SER A 37 -12.65 25.18 -5.79
CA SER A 37 -12.03 24.83 -7.07
C SER A 37 -10.59 25.34 -7.15
N GLN A 38 -10.34 26.61 -6.79
CA GLN A 38 -9.00 27.19 -6.77
C GLN A 38 -8.05 26.47 -5.80
N ILE A 39 -8.56 25.96 -4.67
CA ILE A 39 -7.75 25.16 -3.75
C ILE A 39 -7.47 23.78 -4.36
N MET A 40 -8.47 23.14 -4.97
CA MET A 40 -8.36 21.84 -5.62
C MET A 40 -7.29 21.86 -6.73
N VAL A 41 -7.33 22.86 -7.62
CA VAL A 41 -6.33 23.03 -8.68
C VAL A 41 -4.91 23.15 -8.12
N LYS A 42 -4.73 23.85 -6.99
CA LYS A 42 -3.42 24.03 -6.35
C LYS A 42 -2.87 22.77 -5.67
N ILE A 43 -3.73 21.84 -5.27
CA ILE A 43 -3.32 20.59 -4.61
C ILE A 43 -3.23 19.42 -5.58
N GLU A 44 -3.86 19.50 -6.76
CA GLU A 44 -3.91 18.41 -7.74
C GLU A 44 -2.56 17.74 -8.01
N PRO A 45 -1.43 18.47 -8.21
CA PRO A 45 -0.14 17.82 -8.42
C PRO A 45 0.30 16.98 -7.22
N ARG A 46 0.00 17.42 -5.99
CA ARG A 46 0.33 16.68 -4.75
C ARG A 46 -0.57 15.46 -4.57
N VAL A 47 -1.82 15.54 -5.02
CA VAL A 47 -2.75 14.40 -5.02
C VAL A 47 -2.29 13.35 -6.03
N ALA A 48 -1.85 13.76 -7.22
CA ALA A 48 -1.26 12.87 -8.21
C ALA A 48 0.01 12.18 -7.67
N GLU A 49 0.91 12.94 -7.05
CA GLU A 49 2.10 12.40 -6.39
C GLU A 49 1.73 11.42 -5.27
N LEU A 50 0.77 11.77 -4.41
CA LEU A 50 0.28 10.88 -3.35
C LEU A 50 -0.21 9.56 -3.95
N ARG A 51 -1.05 9.61 -4.99
CA ARG A 51 -1.58 8.40 -5.66
C ARG A 51 -0.45 7.52 -6.22
N ALA A 52 0.56 8.13 -6.84
CA ALA A 52 1.71 7.41 -7.40
C ALA A 52 2.56 6.75 -6.29
N VAL A 53 2.87 7.48 -5.22
CA VAL A 53 3.66 6.96 -4.10
C VAL A 53 2.90 5.86 -3.36
N THR A 54 1.59 6.02 -3.13
CA THR A 54 0.73 5.01 -2.50
C THR A 54 0.68 3.74 -3.34
N ARG A 55 0.51 3.83 -4.67
CA ARG A 55 0.56 2.64 -5.54
C ARG A 55 1.89 1.90 -5.39
N GLY A 56 3.01 2.62 -5.47
CA GLY A 56 4.31 2.00 -5.30
C GLY A 56 4.57 1.47 -3.89
N HIS A 57 3.89 2.00 -2.85
CA HIS A 57 3.93 1.44 -1.52
C HIS A 57 3.19 0.10 -1.48
N ASP A 58 1.99 0.05 -2.04
CA ASP A 58 1.14 -1.13 -2.03
C ASP A 58 1.78 -2.27 -2.85
N GLU A 59 2.41 -1.95 -3.99
CA GLU A 59 3.21 -2.91 -4.76
C GLU A 59 4.36 -3.52 -3.95
N LEU A 60 5.08 -2.71 -3.16
CA LEU A 60 6.13 -3.21 -2.27
C LEU A 60 5.58 -4.05 -1.12
N VAL A 61 4.41 -3.71 -0.57
CA VAL A 61 3.76 -4.52 0.47
C VAL A 61 3.39 -5.90 -0.08
N VAL A 62 2.81 -5.97 -1.28
CA VAL A 62 2.50 -7.24 -1.94
C VAL A 62 3.77 -8.05 -2.21
N LEU A 63 4.85 -7.41 -2.66
CA LEU A 63 6.14 -8.09 -2.86
C LEU A 63 6.71 -8.62 -1.54
N TRP A 64 6.60 -7.84 -0.47
CA TRP A 64 7.05 -8.24 0.87
C TRP A 64 6.30 -9.48 1.38
N GLU A 65 4.98 -9.53 1.19
CA GLU A 65 4.15 -10.70 1.54
C GLU A 65 4.60 -11.94 0.75
N LYS A 66 4.79 -11.82 -0.56
CA LYS A 66 5.28 -12.93 -1.40
C LYS A 66 6.65 -13.45 -0.96
N LEU A 67 7.59 -12.55 -0.64
CA LEU A 67 8.92 -12.93 -0.17
C LEU A 67 8.85 -13.61 1.20
N LYS A 68 8.00 -13.12 2.10
CA LYS A 68 7.76 -13.74 3.40
C LYS A 68 7.20 -15.16 3.23
N ASP A 69 6.19 -15.34 2.38
CA ASP A 69 5.60 -16.65 2.11
C ASP A 69 6.61 -17.62 1.48
N LEU A 70 7.46 -17.13 0.57
CA LEU A 70 8.55 -17.92 -0.03
C LEU A 70 9.54 -18.39 1.04
N ILE A 71 9.98 -17.50 1.92
CA ILE A 71 10.88 -17.81 3.04
C ILE A 71 10.26 -18.86 3.96
N ASP A 72 8.98 -18.70 4.32
CA ASP A 72 8.27 -19.62 5.20
C ASP A 72 8.00 -20.99 4.54
N HIS A 73 7.76 -21.01 3.22
CA HIS A 73 7.67 -22.24 2.45
C HIS A 73 9.01 -22.97 2.38
N LYS A 74 10.11 -22.25 2.12
CA LYS A 74 11.45 -22.85 2.03
C LYS A 74 11.91 -23.44 3.37
N LYS A 75 11.63 -22.78 4.49
CA LYS A 75 11.91 -23.32 5.84
C LYS A 75 11.19 -24.65 6.11
N ARG A 76 9.93 -24.76 5.68
CA ARG A 76 9.16 -26.01 5.76
C ARG A 76 9.77 -27.07 4.86
N HIS A 77 10.03 -26.73 3.60
CA HIS A 77 10.60 -27.66 2.63
C HIS A 77 11.96 -28.24 3.07
N VAL A 78 12.84 -27.43 3.69
CA VAL A 78 14.10 -27.93 4.27
C VAL A 78 13.87 -28.96 5.37
N SER A 79 12.85 -28.76 6.21
CA SER A 79 12.49 -29.71 7.27
C SER A 79 11.94 -31.01 6.67
N ASP A 80 11.04 -30.90 5.70
CA ASP A 80 10.42 -32.05 5.03
C ASP A 80 11.44 -32.87 4.24
N LEU A 81 12.37 -32.19 3.55
CA LEU A 81 13.46 -32.82 2.81
C LEU A 81 14.37 -33.61 3.75
N LYS A 82 14.72 -33.05 4.92
CA LYS A 82 15.55 -33.78 5.91
C LYS A 82 14.83 -35.01 6.46
N LEU A 83 13.54 -34.90 6.76
CA LEU A 83 12.74 -36.01 7.27
C LEU A 83 12.65 -37.15 6.24
N THR A 84 12.23 -36.83 5.02
CA THR A 84 12.13 -37.82 3.92
C THR A 84 13.48 -38.46 3.59
N PHE A 85 14.57 -37.70 3.69
CA PHE A 85 15.91 -38.25 3.50
C PHE A 85 16.29 -39.22 4.61
N GLU A 86 16.02 -38.89 5.88
CA GLU A 86 16.31 -39.78 7.00
C GLU A 86 15.51 -41.09 6.92
N GLU A 87 14.22 -41.02 6.57
CA GLU A 87 13.37 -42.20 6.36
C GLU A 87 13.90 -43.10 5.23
N ALA A 88 14.24 -42.51 4.08
CA ALA A 88 14.80 -43.25 2.96
C ALA A 88 16.18 -43.87 3.27
N LYS A 89 16.99 -43.19 4.09
CA LYS A 89 18.27 -43.74 4.59
C LYS A 89 18.03 -44.94 5.51
N GLU A 90 17.09 -44.84 6.44
CA GLU A 90 16.74 -45.95 7.33
C GLU A 90 16.25 -47.18 6.54
N ASP A 91 15.39 -46.97 5.55
CA ASP A 91 14.87 -48.05 4.72
C ASP A 91 15.96 -48.71 3.87
N LEU A 92 16.90 -47.93 3.32
CA LEU A 92 18.06 -48.46 2.61
C LEU A 92 18.93 -49.33 3.53
N LEU A 93 19.22 -48.86 4.75
CA LEU A 93 20.03 -49.59 5.71
C LEU A 93 19.33 -50.85 6.25
N ARG A 94 17.99 -50.84 6.35
CA ARG A 94 17.20 -52.04 6.68
C ARG A 94 17.32 -53.11 5.59
N GLN A 95 17.31 -52.70 4.32
CA GLN A 95 17.41 -53.63 3.19
C GLN A 95 18.86 -54.10 2.96
N ASN A 96 19.83 -53.21 3.15
CA ASN A 96 21.25 -53.48 3.00
C ASN A 96 22.06 -52.74 4.08
N PRO A 97 22.39 -53.42 5.20
CA PRO A 97 23.12 -52.82 6.31
C PRO A 97 24.52 -52.31 5.97
N GLN A 98 25.11 -52.76 4.85
CA GLN A 98 26.44 -52.36 4.37
C GLN A 98 26.39 -51.35 3.23
N ALA A 99 25.21 -50.78 2.94
CA ALA A 99 25.05 -49.78 1.88
C ALA A 99 25.91 -48.54 2.15
N ASP A 100 26.64 -48.09 1.13
CA ASP A 100 27.40 -46.85 1.20
C ASP A 100 26.45 -45.64 1.12
N ILE A 101 26.21 -45.02 2.28
CA ILE A 101 25.37 -43.83 2.42
C ILE A 101 26.09 -42.51 2.03
N SER A 102 27.35 -42.56 1.60
CA SER A 102 28.12 -41.35 1.26
C SER A 102 27.53 -40.59 0.08
N ILE A 103 27.07 -41.31 -0.96
CA ILE A 103 26.40 -40.74 -2.13
C ILE A 103 25.07 -40.11 -1.70
N PHE A 104 24.32 -40.81 -0.84
CA PHE A 104 23.06 -40.32 -0.29
C PHE A 104 23.30 -38.99 0.45
N ASN A 105 24.20 -38.95 1.42
CA ASN A 105 24.52 -37.71 2.15
C ASN A 105 25.01 -36.57 1.24
N ARG A 106 25.70 -36.87 0.14
CA ARG A 106 26.13 -35.88 -0.85
C ARG A 106 24.94 -35.27 -1.59
N ASP A 107 23.97 -36.08 -1.99
CA ASP A 107 22.79 -35.61 -2.71
C ASP A 107 21.89 -34.75 -1.81
N LEU A 108 21.72 -35.12 -0.53
CA LEU A 108 21.04 -34.26 0.46
C LEU A 108 21.74 -32.91 0.63
N ARG A 109 23.07 -32.91 0.76
CA ARG A 109 23.84 -31.66 0.88
C ARG A 109 23.65 -30.77 -0.34
N LYS A 110 23.64 -31.35 -1.54
CA LYS A 110 23.42 -30.58 -2.76
C LYS A 110 22.03 -29.94 -2.78
N ALA A 111 20.98 -30.72 -2.50
CA ALA A 111 19.60 -30.23 -2.44
C ALA A 111 19.41 -29.14 -1.36
N LEU A 112 20.06 -29.30 -0.20
CA LEU A 112 20.03 -28.28 0.86
C LEU A 112 20.78 -27.00 0.48
N ASN A 113 21.91 -27.10 -0.22
CA ASN A 113 22.66 -25.93 -0.69
C ASN A 113 21.88 -25.14 -1.74
N ASP A 114 21.25 -25.82 -2.71
CA ASP A 114 20.41 -25.16 -3.72
C ASP A 114 19.23 -24.40 -3.05
N LEU A 115 18.68 -24.95 -1.97
CA LEU A 115 17.64 -24.30 -1.17
C LEU A 115 18.16 -23.11 -0.35
N ASP A 116 19.41 -23.16 0.13
CA ASP A 116 20.03 -22.07 0.89
C ASP A 116 20.32 -20.86 0.01
N ASP A 117 20.83 -21.06 -1.22
CA ASP A 117 21.11 -19.96 -2.16
C ASP A 117 19.84 -19.12 -2.47
N GLU A 118 18.72 -19.80 -2.74
CA GLU A 118 17.44 -19.13 -2.97
C GLU A 118 16.92 -18.44 -1.70
N PHE A 119 17.15 -19.03 -0.53
CA PHE A 119 16.77 -18.45 0.76
C PHE A 119 17.57 -17.19 1.06
N GLN A 120 18.89 -17.22 0.88
CA GLN A 120 19.77 -16.07 1.09
C GLN A 120 19.37 -14.91 0.18
N LYS A 121 19.06 -15.19 -1.09
CA LYS A 121 18.57 -14.17 -2.02
C LYS A 121 17.27 -13.53 -1.52
N ALA A 122 16.27 -14.34 -1.16
CA ALA A 122 15.00 -13.82 -0.63
C ALA A 122 15.18 -13.04 0.69
N ALA A 123 16.13 -13.47 1.54
CA ALA A 123 16.45 -12.81 2.80
C ALA A 123 17.15 -11.45 2.63
N VAL A 124 17.91 -11.25 1.55
CA VAL A 124 18.45 -9.94 1.18
C VAL A 124 17.33 -9.05 0.63
N ASP A 125 16.58 -9.55 -0.35
CA ASP A 125 15.51 -8.79 -1.03
C ASP A 125 14.45 -8.28 -0.04
N ILE A 126 14.09 -9.08 0.97
CA ILE A 126 13.07 -8.69 1.95
C ILE A 126 13.51 -7.48 2.81
N VAL A 127 14.81 -7.29 3.04
CA VAL A 127 15.34 -6.14 3.79
C VAL A 127 15.19 -4.87 2.97
N ASP A 128 15.57 -4.90 1.70
CA ASP A 128 15.47 -3.76 0.79
C ASP A 128 14.00 -3.37 0.54
N VAL A 129 13.12 -4.36 0.37
CA VAL A 129 11.68 -4.11 0.24
C VAL A 129 11.12 -3.45 1.50
N LYS A 130 11.46 -3.93 2.71
CA LYS A 130 11.04 -3.30 3.97
C LYS A 130 11.52 -1.86 4.10
N ARG A 131 12.76 -1.58 3.69
CA ARG A 131 13.30 -0.23 3.66
C ARG A 131 12.52 0.66 2.68
N GLY A 132 12.23 0.14 1.48
CA GLY A 132 11.41 0.82 0.47
C GLY A 132 10.01 1.18 0.98
N ILE A 133 9.33 0.22 1.64
CA ILE A 133 8.02 0.45 2.29
C ILE A 133 8.13 1.59 3.30
N THR A 134 9.15 1.56 4.16
CA THR A 134 9.35 2.58 5.20
C THR A 134 9.54 3.97 4.62
N VAL A 135 10.36 4.10 3.58
CA VAL A 135 10.60 5.37 2.88
C VAL A 135 9.32 5.90 2.22
N LYS A 136 8.58 5.04 1.50
CA LYS A 136 7.32 5.45 0.87
C LYS A 136 6.27 5.83 1.90
N ARG A 137 6.15 5.09 3.02
CA ARG A 137 5.24 5.43 4.12
C ARG A 137 5.54 6.80 4.71
N SER A 138 6.82 7.13 4.93
CA SER A 138 7.26 8.46 5.36
C SER A 138 6.85 9.54 4.36
N THR A 139 7.06 9.26 3.07
CA THR A 139 6.71 10.18 1.97
C THR A 139 5.21 10.45 1.89
N ILE A 140 4.38 9.40 2.00
CA ILE A 140 2.92 9.49 2.05
C ILE A 140 2.50 10.41 3.20
N ARG A 141 3.01 10.17 4.41
CA ARG A 141 2.71 11.03 5.58
C ARG A 141 3.10 12.48 5.32
N GLY A 142 4.28 12.73 4.78
CA GLY A 142 4.74 14.08 4.46
C GLY A 142 3.85 14.80 3.43
N LEU A 143 3.32 14.07 2.44
CA LEU A 143 2.36 14.62 1.47
C LEU A 143 1.01 14.92 2.13
N GLU A 144 0.49 14.01 2.94
CA GLU A 144 -0.76 14.21 3.69
C GLU A 144 -0.69 15.42 4.64
N ASP A 145 0.42 15.57 5.35
CA ASP A 145 0.65 16.71 6.25
C ASP A 145 0.63 18.05 5.49
N ARG A 146 1.27 18.10 4.32
CA ARG A 146 1.25 19.29 3.44
C ARG A 146 -0.17 19.60 2.92
N MET A 147 -1.01 18.58 2.73
CA MET A 147 -2.40 18.72 2.27
C MET A 147 -3.41 19.04 3.38
N LYS A 148 -3.01 18.93 4.65
CA LYS A 148 -3.89 19.19 5.81
C LYS A 148 -4.43 20.62 5.83
N LYS A 149 -3.60 21.63 5.55
CA LYS A 149 -4.03 23.04 5.55
C LYS A 149 -5.03 23.34 4.43
N PRO A 150 -4.78 22.96 3.15
CA PRO A 150 -5.78 23.03 2.09
C PRO A 150 -7.11 22.33 2.44
N ARG A 151 -7.05 21.12 2.99
CA ARG A 151 -8.24 20.39 3.44
C ARG A 151 -9.05 21.21 4.45
N MET A 152 -8.40 21.77 5.47
CA MET A 152 -9.06 22.59 6.47
C MET A 152 -9.65 23.88 5.88
N GLN A 153 -9.00 24.48 4.88
CA GLN A 153 -9.56 25.63 4.16
C GLN A 153 -10.84 25.25 3.43
N ILE A 154 -10.85 24.15 2.67
CA ILE A 154 -12.05 23.64 1.98
C ILE A 154 -13.18 23.41 2.97
N VAL A 155 -12.90 22.73 4.10
CA VAL A 155 -13.90 22.50 5.15
C VAL A 155 -14.47 23.82 5.69
N ARG A 156 -13.62 24.83 5.94
CA ARG A 156 -14.07 26.16 6.38
C ARG A 156 -14.95 26.85 5.33
N GLN A 157 -14.60 26.78 4.06
CA GLN A 157 -15.41 27.38 2.99
C GLN A 157 -16.78 26.68 2.88
N MET A 158 -16.79 25.34 2.92
CA MET A 158 -18.04 24.57 2.91
C MET A 158 -18.92 24.84 4.13
N MET A 159 -18.34 25.10 5.31
CA MET A 159 -19.11 25.50 6.50
C MET A 159 -19.84 26.84 6.33
N GLN A 160 -19.37 27.74 5.45
CA GLN A 160 -20.09 28.98 5.17
C GLN A 160 -21.47 28.71 4.55
N LEU A 161 -21.63 27.59 3.81
CA LEU A 161 -22.92 27.18 3.27
C LEU A 161 -23.88 26.68 4.34
N LYS A 162 -23.37 26.10 5.43
CA LYS A 162 -24.18 25.59 6.55
C LYS A 162 -24.66 26.66 7.53
N LYS A 163 -23.98 27.82 7.59
CA LYS A 163 -24.44 28.98 8.38
C LYS A 163 -25.59 29.69 7.66
N LEU A 164 -26.75 29.04 7.66
CA LEU A 164 -28.05 29.69 7.48
C LEU A 164 -28.51 30.20 8.85
N PRO A 165 -29.01 31.45 8.97
CA PRO A 165 -30.11 31.65 9.90
C PRO A 165 -31.24 30.74 9.38
N GLN A 166 -31.77 29.86 10.22
CA GLN A 166 -33.09 29.30 9.94
C GLN A 166 -33.99 30.49 9.62
N GLN A 167 -34.43 30.60 8.38
CA GLN A 167 -35.43 31.60 8.03
C GLN A 167 -36.60 31.32 8.97
N LYS A 168 -36.89 32.30 9.85
CA LYS A 168 -38.16 32.34 10.57
C LYS A 168 -39.24 32.18 9.51
N ALA A 169 -39.96 31.07 9.55
CA ALA A 169 -41.19 30.94 8.82
C ALA A 169 -42.10 32.10 9.29
N ALA A 170 -42.44 32.98 8.35
CA ALA A 170 -43.46 33.99 8.51
C ALA A 170 -44.83 33.36 8.26
#